data_AF-A0A6M1SBX0-F1
#
_entry.id   AF-A0A6M1SBX0-F1
#
_cell.length_a   1.000
_cell.length_b   1.000
_cell.length_c   1.000
_cell.angle_alpha   90.00
_cell.angle_beta   90.00
_cell.angle_gamma   90.00
#
_symmetry.space_group_name_H-M   'P 1'
#
loop_
_entity.id
_entity.type
_entity.pdbx_description
1 polymer ?
#
loop_
_entity_poly.entity_id
_entity_poly.type
_entity_poly.pdbx_seq_one_letter_code
_entity_poly.pdbx_strand_id
1 'polypeptide(L)'
;MSQTANPKRPRLLVVDIARGVAIIAMAIYHLSWDLSFYRFIPVDVGFDPGWVLFARTILSAFMFLVGVGLVLGHGDGVRWSAFWKRWGFVVGGALIITVSTWFTFPESFVYFGVLHAIAATSLLALPFLFTPLWLTGLVAAVIIALPCPFFFRPAL
;
A
#
# COMPACT_ATOMS: atom_id res chain seq x y z
N MET A 1 -44.42 8.50 8.13
CA MET A 1 -43.18 8.52 7.31
C MET A 1 -42.13 7.70 8.04
N SER A 2 -42.05 6.40 7.77
CA SER A 2 -41.10 5.49 8.43
C SER A 2 -39.75 5.56 7.72
N GLN A 3 -38.73 6.12 8.38
CA GLN A 3 -37.35 5.96 7.95
C GLN A 3 -36.93 4.50 8.18
N THR A 4 -36.83 3.74 7.09
CA THR A 4 -36.14 2.45 7.11
C THR A 4 -34.65 2.71 7.25
N ALA A 5 -34.16 2.64 8.50
CA ALA A 5 -32.74 2.65 8.79
C ALA A 5 -32.08 1.48 8.05
N ASN A 6 -31.49 1.77 6.89
CA ASN A 6 -30.69 0.83 6.12
C ASN A 6 -29.60 0.27 7.06
N PRO A 7 -29.55 -1.04 7.35
CA PRO A 7 -28.53 -1.59 8.21
C PRO A 7 -27.18 -1.44 7.50
N LYS A 8 -26.48 -0.33 7.80
CA LYS A 8 -25.09 -0.14 7.37
C LYS A 8 -24.32 -1.35 7.89
N ARG A 9 -23.87 -2.22 6.98
CA ARG A 9 -23.03 -3.38 7.27
C ARG A 9 -22.00 -2.97 8.35
N PRO A 10 -21.85 -3.75 9.43
CA PRO A 10 -20.96 -3.38 10.53
C PRO A 10 -19.56 -3.16 9.96
N ARG A 11 -19.04 -1.94 10.14
CA ARG A 11 -17.65 -1.62 9.77
C ARG A 11 -16.76 -2.49 10.65
N LEU A 12 -15.85 -3.25 10.05
CA LEU A 12 -14.91 -4.04 10.83
C LEU A 12 -13.95 -3.10 11.54
N LEU A 13 -14.25 -2.81 12.80
CA LEU A 13 -13.45 -1.96 13.68
C LEU A 13 -11.98 -2.38 13.71
N VAL A 14 -11.72 -3.69 13.64
CA VAL A 14 -10.37 -4.27 13.59
C VAL A 14 -9.57 -3.75 12.38
N VAL A 15 -10.21 -3.64 11.21
CA VAL A 15 -9.54 -3.15 10.00
C VAL A 15 -9.25 -1.66 10.10
N ASP A 16 -10.16 -0.89 10.70
CA ASP A 16 -9.99 0.55 10.89
C ASP A 16 -8.87 0.83 11.94
N ILE A 17 -8.81 0.07 13.03
CA ILE A 17 -7.73 0.14 14.03
C ILE A 17 -6.39 -0.22 13.39
N ALA A 18 -6.32 -1.33 12.65
CA ALA A 18 -5.09 -1.77 12.00
C ALA A 18 -4.57 -0.73 10.99
N ARG A 19 -5.47 -0.05 10.25
CA ARG A 19 -5.08 1.08 9.40
C ARG A 19 -4.55 2.26 10.21
N GLY A 20 -5.21 2.60 11.32
CA GLY A 20 -4.74 3.67 12.21
C GLY A 20 -3.32 3.41 12.70
N VAL A 21 -3.04 2.18 13.16
CA VAL A 21 -1.69 1.76 13.59
C VAL A 21 -0.67 1.86 12.46
N ALA A 22 -1.02 1.40 11.25
CA ALA A 22 -0.13 1.48 10.10
C ALA A 22 0.21 2.93 9.70
N ILE A 23 -0.78 3.84 9.77
CA ILE A 23 -0.58 5.28 9.50
C ILE A 23 0.33 5.91 10.55
N ILE A 24 0.14 5.59 11.84
CA ILE A 24 1.00 6.09 12.92
C ILE A 24 2.44 5.60 12.72
N ALA A 25 2.63 4.32 12.42
CA ALA A 25 3.96 3.76 12.17
C ALA A 25 4.65 4.44 10.98
N MET A 26 3.91 4.73 9.91
CA MET A 26 4.41 5.46 8.74
C MET A 26 4.82 6.89 9.07
N ALA A 27 4.04 7.58 9.91
CA ALA A 27 4.39 8.92 10.37
C ALA A 27 5.69 8.94 11.19
N ILE A 28 5.88 7.95 12.08
CA ILE A 28 7.12 7.79 12.86
C ILE A 28 8.32 7.53 11.95
N TYR A 29 8.16 6.66 10.94
CA TYR A 29 9.22 6.39 9.97
C TYR A 29 9.63 7.66 9.20
N HIS A 30 8.65 8.40 8.66
CA HIS A 30 8.92 9.64 7.94
C HIS A 30 9.57 10.71 8.82
N LEU A 31 9.10 10.87 10.06
CA LEU A 31 9.73 11.79 11.01
C LEU A 31 11.20 11.41 11.26
N SER A 32 11.48 10.12 11.42
CA SER A 32 12.85 9.62 11.61
C SER A 32 13.71 9.87 10.37
N TRP A 33 13.14 9.69 9.18
CA TRP A 33 13.79 10.01 7.91
C TRP A 33 14.08 11.51 7.77
N ASP A 34 13.14 12.38 8.14
CA ASP A 34 13.33 13.83 8.12
C ASP A 34 14.46 14.24 9.08
N LEU A 35 14.49 13.70 10.31
CA LEU A 35 15.58 13.94 11.26
C LEU A 35 16.94 13.47 10.71
N SER A 36 16.97 12.32 10.03
CA SER A 36 18.16 11.80 9.34
C SER A 36 18.60 12.72 8.21
N PHE A 37 17.65 13.20 7.41
CA PHE A 37 17.88 14.07 6.28
C PHE A 37 18.48 15.42 6.70
N TYR A 38 17.96 16.02 7.77
CA TYR A 38 18.50 17.25 8.37
C TYR A 38 19.77 17.03 9.21
N ARG A 39 20.33 15.80 9.23
CA ARG A 39 21.54 15.43 10.00
C ARG A 39 21.42 15.61 11.52
N PHE A 40 20.21 15.59 12.07
CA PHE A 40 19.99 15.59 13.53
C PHE A 40 20.35 14.26 14.19
N ILE A 41 20.33 13.16 13.42
CA ILE A 41 20.77 11.84 13.85
C ILE A 41 21.90 11.34 12.93
N PRO A 42 22.89 10.60 13.47
CA PRO A 42 24.00 10.05 12.68
C PRO A 42 23.62 8.80 11.87
N VAL A 43 22.47 8.19 12.17
CA VAL A 43 21.96 7.00 11.49
C VAL A 43 21.27 7.41 10.19
N ASP A 44 21.67 6.78 9.08
CA ASP A 44 20.98 6.95 7.81
C ASP A 44 19.76 6.03 7.76
N VAL A 45 18.59 6.57 8.11
CA VAL A 45 17.32 5.83 8.16
C VAL A 45 16.94 5.24 6.79
N GLY A 46 17.45 5.79 5.69
CA GLY A 46 17.21 5.27 4.34
C GLY A 46 18.03 4.04 3.97
N PHE A 47 19.20 3.85 4.59
CA PHE A 47 20.15 2.77 4.25
C PHE A 47 20.36 1.77 5.38
N ASP A 48 20.01 2.12 6.63
CA ASP A 48 20.16 1.23 7.77
C ASP A 48 19.24 0.01 7.64
N PRO A 49 19.76 -1.23 7.74
CA PRO A 49 18.97 -2.45 7.56
C PRO A 49 17.76 -2.56 8.50
N GLY A 50 17.86 -2.04 9.73
CA GLY A 50 16.77 -2.08 10.71
C GLY A 50 15.62 -1.16 10.29
N TRP A 51 15.93 0.06 9.87
CA TRP A 51 14.95 1.02 9.39
C TRP A 51 14.33 0.64 8.05
N VAL A 52 15.13 0.06 7.14
CA VAL A 52 14.63 -0.50 5.88
C VAL A 52 13.67 -1.65 6.14
N LEU A 53 13.99 -2.54 7.08
CA LEU A 53 13.08 -3.63 7.47
C LEU A 53 11.77 -3.08 8.06
N PHE A 54 11.87 -2.06 8.93
CA PHE A 54 10.70 -1.37 9.49
C PHE A 54 9.81 -0.78 8.40
N ALA A 55 10.38 -0.03 7.45
CA ALA A 55 9.65 0.52 6.30
C ALA A 55 8.96 -0.58 5.49
N ARG A 56 9.64 -1.71 5.25
CA ARG A 56 9.07 -2.86 4.54
C ARG A 56 7.89 -3.47 5.31
N THR A 57 7.97 -3.59 6.64
CA THR A 57 6.86 -4.13 7.44
C THR A 57 5.62 -3.23 7.38
N ILE A 58 5.80 -1.91 7.44
CA ILE A 58 4.71 -0.93 7.28
C ILE A 58 4.08 -1.05 5.89
N LEU A 59 4.91 -1.12 4.85
CA LEU A 59 4.46 -1.30 3.48
C LEU A 59 3.64 -2.59 3.30
N SER A 60 4.13 -3.71 3.84
CA SER A 60 3.42 -4.99 3.81
C SER A 60 2.07 -4.91 4.53
N ALA A 61 2.01 -4.26 5.69
CA ALA A 61 0.75 -4.05 6.42
C ALA A 61 -0.25 -3.21 5.62
N PHE A 62 0.20 -2.13 4.97
CA PHE A 62 -0.66 -1.32 4.10
C PHE A 62 -1.20 -2.11 2.92
N MET A 63 -0.35 -2.83 2.19
CA MET A 63 -0.78 -3.66 1.07
C MET A 63 -1.79 -4.72 1.51
N PHE A 64 -1.55 -5.36 2.65
CA PHE A 64 -2.46 -6.33 3.23
C PHE A 64 -3.83 -5.70 3.56
N LEU A 65 -3.85 -4.55 4.26
CA LEU A 65 -5.08 -3.84 4.62
C LEU A 65 -5.83 -3.26 3.41
N VAL A 66 -5.11 -2.92 2.33
CA VAL A 66 -5.70 -2.54 1.04
C VAL A 66 -6.43 -3.73 0.43
N GLY A 67 -5.78 -4.90 0.37
CA GLY A 67 -6.36 -6.15 -0.14
C GLY A 67 -7.59 -6.59 0.65
N VAL A 68 -7.49 -6.69 1.98
CA VAL A 68 -8.61 -7.02 2.86
C VAL A 68 -9.76 -6.02 2.69
N GLY A 69 -9.44 -4.73 2.59
CA GLY A 69 -10.44 -3.69 2.36
C GLY A 69 -11.13 -3.77 1.00
N LEU A 70 -10.46 -4.31 -0.03
CA LEU A 70 -11.04 -4.52 -1.35
C LEU A 70 -12.08 -5.65 -1.32
N VAL A 71 -11.72 -6.79 -0.71
CA VAL A 71 -12.60 -7.96 -0.53
C VAL A 71 -13.83 -7.59 0.29
N LEU A 72 -13.65 -6.92 1.44
CA LEU A 72 -14.76 -6.48 2.27
C LEU A 72 -15.64 -5.41 1.62
N GLY A 73 -15.05 -4.55 0.79
CA GLY A 73 -15.74 -3.45 0.14
C GLY A 73 -16.67 -3.86 -1.00
N HIS A 74 -16.52 -5.08 -1.54
CA HIS A 74 -17.17 -5.54 -2.77
C HIS A 74 -18.14 -6.72 -2.60
N GLY A 75 -18.50 -7.06 -1.35
CA GLY A 75 -19.25 -8.27 -0.96
C GLY A 75 -20.24 -8.88 -1.99
N ASP A 76 -21.27 -8.15 -2.44
CA ASP A 76 -22.26 -8.68 -3.42
C ASP A 76 -22.20 -7.99 -4.80
N GLY A 77 -21.20 -7.13 -5.04
CA GLY A 77 -21.09 -6.40 -6.30
C GLY A 77 -20.01 -5.31 -6.29
N VAL A 78 -19.49 -4.97 -7.47
CA VAL A 78 -18.46 -3.93 -7.60
C VAL A 78 -19.08 -2.56 -7.44
N ARG A 79 -18.75 -1.90 -6.32
CA ARG A 79 -19.08 -0.49 -6.10
C ARG A 79 -18.10 0.41 -6.85
N TRP A 80 -18.22 0.42 -8.17
CA TRP A 80 -17.34 1.15 -9.10
C TRP A 80 -17.12 2.62 -8.70
N SER A 81 -18.15 3.34 -8.25
CA SER A 81 -18.03 4.73 -7.80
C SER A 81 -17.09 4.91 -6.60
N ALA A 82 -17.16 4.03 -5.60
CA ALA A 82 -16.31 4.10 -4.42
C ALA A 82 -14.87 3.67 -4.74
N PHE A 83 -14.71 2.69 -5.64
CA PHE A 83 -13.41 2.24 -6.14
C PHE A 83 -12.68 3.36 -6.89
N TRP A 84 -13.31 3.95 -7.92
CA TRP A 84 -12.70 5.03 -8.72
C TRP A 84 -12.37 6.27 -7.89
N LYS A 85 -13.20 6.62 -6.89
CA LYS A 85 -12.90 7.75 -5.99
C LYS A 85 -11.65 7.50 -5.15
N ARG A 86 -11.50 6.29 -4.58
CA ARG A 86 -10.32 5.91 -3.80
C ARG A 86 -9.09 5.78 -4.70
N TRP A 87 -9.23 5.13 -5.85
CA TRP A 87 -8.15 4.94 -6.81
C TRP A 87 -7.64 6.28 -7.35
N GLY A 88 -8.54 7.19 -7.71
CA GLY A 88 -8.20 8.54 -8.15
C GLY A 88 -7.46 9.34 -7.08
N PHE A 89 -7.81 9.17 -5.79
CA PHE A 89 -7.07 9.81 -4.70
C PHE A 89 -5.64 9.25 -4.55
N VAL A 90 -5.48 7.93 -4.66
CA VAL A 90 -4.15 7.28 -4.59
C VAL A 90 -3.28 7.68 -5.78
N VAL A 91 -3.83 7.66 -7.00
CA VAL A 91 -3.11 8.08 -8.22
C VAL A 91 -2.81 9.57 -8.20
N GLY A 92 -3.76 10.40 -7.76
CA GLY A 92 -3.53 11.83 -7.58
C GLY A 92 -2.40 12.12 -6.59
N GLY A 93 -2.38 11.43 -5.44
CA GLY A 93 -1.28 11.52 -4.49
C GLY A 93 0.05 11.02 -5.08
N ALA A 94 0.02 9.93 -5.84
CA ALA A 94 1.21 9.38 -6.50
C ALA A 94 1.83 10.39 -7.48
N LEU A 95 1.00 11.02 -8.31
CA LEU A 95 1.42 12.04 -9.28
C LEU A 95 1.97 13.28 -8.57
N ILE A 96 1.28 13.76 -7.53
CA ILE A 96 1.76 14.90 -6.74
C ILE A 96 3.14 14.58 -6.17
N ILE A 97 3.32 13.41 -5.54
CA ILE A 97 4.62 13.04 -4.99
C ILE A 97 5.68 12.94 -6.08
N THR A 98 5.40 12.30 -7.22
CA THR A 98 6.38 12.22 -8.31
C THR A 98 6.77 13.60 -8.84
N VAL A 99 5.80 14.49 -9.06
CA VAL A 99 6.05 15.86 -9.51
C VAL A 99 6.82 16.66 -8.46
N SER A 100 6.39 16.61 -7.19
CA SER A 100 7.08 17.30 -6.10
C SER A 100 8.51 16.81 -5.93
N THR A 101 8.74 15.50 -5.99
CA THR A 101 10.10 14.93 -5.86
C THR A 101 10.95 15.27 -7.08
N TRP A 102 10.38 15.39 -8.27
CA TRP A 102 11.11 15.82 -9.46
C TRP A 102 11.63 17.26 -9.33
N PHE A 103 10.85 18.15 -8.72
CA PHE A 103 11.28 19.52 -8.45
C PHE A 103 12.29 19.63 -7.31
N THR A 104 12.16 18.84 -6.25
CA THR A 104 13.01 18.96 -5.05
C THR A 104 14.28 18.09 -5.10
N PHE A 105 14.23 16.93 -5.75
CA PHE A 105 15.30 15.93 -5.80
C PHE A 105 15.44 15.35 -7.23
N PRO A 106 15.94 16.12 -8.20
CA PRO A 106 16.01 15.70 -9.61
C PRO A 106 16.89 14.45 -9.84
N GLU A 107 17.89 14.21 -8.99
CA GLU A 107 18.78 13.03 -9.03
C GLU A 107 18.17 11.77 -8.35
N SER A 108 17.04 11.90 -7.63
CA SER A 108 16.44 10.81 -6.84
C SER A 108 14.92 10.88 -6.82
N PHE A 109 14.31 11.13 -7.99
CA PHE A 109 12.87 11.26 -8.06
C PHE A 109 12.15 9.90 -8.08
N VAL A 110 10.97 9.88 -7.48
CA VAL A 110 10.16 8.66 -7.35
C VAL A 110 9.41 8.39 -8.67
N TYR A 111 10.07 7.69 -9.61
CA TYR A 111 9.46 7.20 -10.85
C TYR A 111 8.32 6.21 -10.58
N PHE A 112 8.55 5.24 -9.70
CA PHE A 112 7.59 4.19 -9.36
C PHE A 112 7.61 3.91 -7.86
N GLY A 113 6.74 4.60 -7.12
CA GLY A 113 6.66 4.51 -5.67
C GLY A 113 5.62 3.53 -5.14
N VAL A 114 5.55 3.42 -3.82
CA VAL A 114 4.54 2.62 -3.10
C VAL A 114 3.11 2.96 -3.53
N LEU A 115 2.78 4.24 -3.74
CA LEU A 115 1.43 4.63 -4.19
C LEU A 115 1.12 4.13 -5.61
N HIS A 116 2.10 4.13 -6.52
CA HIS A 116 1.95 3.55 -7.86
C HIS A 116 1.72 2.04 -7.76
N ALA A 117 2.48 1.36 -6.91
CA ALA A 117 2.31 -0.07 -6.65
C ALA A 117 0.92 -0.37 -6.06
N ILE A 118 0.44 0.45 -5.10
CA ILE A 118 -0.91 0.31 -4.54
C ILE A 118 -1.98 0.53 -5.61
N ALA A 119 -1.84 1.54 -6.47
CA ALA A 119 -2.78 1.80 -7.55
C ALA A 119 -2.83 0.66 -8.58
N ALA A 120 -1.66 0.15 -8.98
CA ALA A 120 -1.53 -0.96 -9.93
C ALA A 120 -2.08 -2.26 -9.34
N THR A 121 -1.68 -2.62 -8.12
CA THR A 121 -2.16 -3.83 -7.45
C THR A 121 -3.66 -3.76 -7.13
N SER A 122 -4.20 -2.58 -6.81
CA SER A 122 -5.65 -2.39 -6.65
C SER A 122 -6.42 -2.65 -7.95
N LEU A 123 -5.84 -2.28 -9.10
CA LEU A 123 -6.42 -2.54 -10.41
C LEU A 123 -6.32 -4.04 -10.78
N LEU A 124 -5.16 -4.64 -10.52
CA LEU A 124 -4.92 -6.07 -10.75
C LEU A 124 -5.76 -6.96 -9.84
N ALA A 125 -6.09 -6.51 -8.63
CA ALA A 125 -6.90 -7.26 -7.67
C ALA A 125 -8.41 -7.26 -8.01
N LEU A 126 -8.89 -6.35 -8.86
CA LEU A 126 -10.29 -6.31 -9.30
C LEU A 126 -10.78 -7.60 -9.98
N PRO A 127 -10.09 -8.15 -11.02
CA PRO A 127 -10.52 -9.40 -11.65
C PRO A 127 -10.46 -10.59 -10.69
N PHE A 128 -9.54 -10.57 -9.72
CA PHE A 128 -9.40 -11.62 -8.71
C PHE A 128 -10.52 -11.66 -7.67
N LEU A 129 -11.29 -10.57 -7.57
CA LEU A 129 -12.37 -10.40 -6.60
C LEU A 129 -13.56 -11.34 -6.84
N PHE A 130 -13.76 -11.76 -8.10
CA PHE A 130 -14.83 -12.69 -8.49
C PHE A 130 -14.33 -14.12 -8.71
N THR A 131 -13.04 -14.36 -8.52
CA THR A 131 -12.44 -15.69 -8.66
C THR A 131 -12.38 -16.43 -7.33
N PRO A 132 -12.49 -17.77 -7.32
CA PRO A 132 -12.45 -18.55 -6.10
C PRO A 132 -11.14 -18.32 -5.33
N LEU A 133 -11.22 -18.27 -3.99
CA LEU A 133 -10.10 -18.03 -3.06
C LEU A 133 -8.90 -18.97 -3.30
N TRP A 134 -9.15 -20.17 -3.81
CA TRP A 134 -8.09 -21.11 -4.16
C TRP A 134 -7.26 -20.64 -5.36
N LEU A 135 -7.87 -20.00 -6.36
CA LEU A 135 -7.17 -19.49 -7.54
C LEU A 135 -6.32 -18.26 -7.20
N THR A 136 -6.81 -17.37 -6.34
CA THR A 136 -6.02 -16.24 -5.82
C THR A 136 -4.87 -16.72 -4.95
N GLY A 137 -5.12 -17.71 -4.07
CA GLY A 137 -4.08 -18.37 -3.28
C GLY A 137 -3.01 -19.04 -4.16
N LEU A 138 -3.43 -19.70 -5.25
CA LEU A 138 -2.53 -20.36 -6.18
C LEU A 138 -1.71 -19.37 -7.01
N VAL A 139 -2.31 -18.27 -7.49
CA VAL A 139 -1.57 -17.21 -8.18
C VAL A 139 -0.60 -16.50 -7.23
N ALA A 140 -1.00 -16.23 -5.99
CA ALA A 140 -0.10 -15.68 -4.98
C ALA A 140 1.06 -16.63 -4.68
N ALA A 141 0.77 -17.93 -4.51
CA ALA A 141 1.78 -18.96 -4.30
C ALA A 141 2.72 -19.08 -5.51
N VAL A 142 2.20 -19.00 -6.74
CA VAL A 142 3.00 -19.02 -7.97
C VAL A 142 3.87 -17.76 -8.07
N ILE A 143 3.39 -16.58 -7.72
CA ILE A 143 4.19 -15.34 -7.71
C ILE A 143 5.29 -15.39 -6.65
N ILE A 144 4.99 -15.90 -5.45
CA ILE A 144 5.97 -16.07 -4.37
C ILE A 144 6.98 -17.17 -4.70
N ALA A 145 6.51 -18.26 -5.33
CA ALA A 145 7.33 -19.41 -5.68
C ALA A 145 8.10 -19.23 -6.99
N LEU A 146 7.67 -18.33 -7.88
CA LEU A 146 8.48 -17.85 -9.01
C LEU A 146 9.71 -17.21 -8.38
N PRO A 147 10.85 -17.91 -8.34
CA PRO A 147 12.06 -17.32 -7.84
C PRO A 147 12.38 -16.26 -8.87
N CYS A 148 12.19 -14.98 -8.53
CA CYS A 148 12.61 -13.91 -9.41
C CYS A 148 14.10 -14.14 -9.68
N PRO A 149 14.52 -14.54 -10.90
CA PRO A 149 15.91 -14.92 -11.18
C PRO A 149 16.87 -13.72 -11.04
N PHE A 150 16.32 -12.53 -10.75
CA PHE A 150 17.02 -11.27 -10.63
C PHE A 150 17.46 -10.93 -9.20
N PHE A 151 16.89 -11.58 -8.16
CA PHE A 151 17.23 -11.29 -6.76
C PHE A 151 18.39 -12.15 -6.23
N PHE A 152 18.69 -13.28 -6.90
CA PHE A 152 19.84 -14.15 -6.63
C PHE A 152 20.91 -13.97 -7.72
N ARG A 153 21.41 -12.75 -7.91
CA ARG A 153 22.76 -12.58 -8.47
C ARG A 153 23.71 -12.40 -7.29
N PRO A 154 24.51 -13.42 -6.91
CA PRO A 154 25.66 -13.15 -6.06
C PRO A 154 26.52 -12.14 -6.83
N ALA A 155 26.78 -10.99 -6.20
CA ALA A 155 27.75 -10.04 -6.70
C ALA A 155 29.11 -10.76 -6.74
N LEU A 156 29.59 -11.03 -7.95
CA LEU A 156 30.98 -11.40 -8.23
C LEU A 156 31.72 -10.15 -8.66
#